data_AF-A0A955MSD5-F1
#
_entry.id   AF-A0A955MSD5-F1
#
_cell.length_a   1.000
_cell.length_b   1.000
_cell.length_c   1.000
_cell.angle_alpha   90.00
_cell.angle_beta   90.00
_cell.angle_gamma   90.00
#
_symmetry.space_group_name_H-M   'P 1'
#
loop_
_entity.id
_entity.type
_entity.pdbx_description
1 polymer ?
#
loop_
_entity_poly.entity_id
_entity_poly.type
_entity_poly.pdbx_seq_one_letter_code
_entity_poly.pdbx_strand_id
1 'polypeptide(L)'
;MRSIRLARGTRVLVLTIGVSLHSISAMGDTPDLASYSSIHHISATRGSDDNGDGSIASPWASLRYTLSQIKDATESKVYAILIASGTYRTQNVSMKPYVHLYGGYDETFETRNPELEPTILDGRDQSGVIDGASHSILDGLTITRGRTRYGGGLCFYEVESATLSNCRIVDNYAYYSNLTLDSQRGIGGGLYCEDSSLMIVDCLIANNDAIDSGGGICCVGSPAPTLLRCTISNNLNHQSHYAGIILSRGGGIYCFRCSPSILQCTLHGNSTPQSGGGLFGYESSPLIEDCTISANEAQNGGGMAFNAECTPAISKSRILRNKASTNGGGLLTYRSSAPVISNCLFEGNAAMKDGGASYSESECTSTFIHCDLIQNEALGEGGGLLSIRTSNLVIKNSILWNRGDEIVSDSVSVSGSCVQGGWPGDGNVSVYPKFADPEGGDFHLQNGSVCIDSATVIPGYEEDIEGFSRLNEKGRADMGAYESPDGFSPEVNSFNPARFYVSADADLGGDGLAWETAYRSVDQAILESSSGTHEIWVSSGTYEESLSLESNLKILGGFSGAENSPEERSPESSPSVIDVSGLERPCRGAILRSGDLVDRFHFTGGETDRGG
;
A
#
# COMPACT_ATOMS: atom_id res chain seq x y z
N MET A 1 20.02 -4.55 27.04
CA MET A 1 20.46 -3.17 27.34
C MET A 1 21.98 -3.09 27.38
N ARG A 2 22.61 -2.43 26.40
CA ARG A 2 23.90 -1.75 26.56
C ARG A 2 23.80 -0.42 25.84
N SER A 3 23.91 0.67 26.59
CA SER A 3 23.84 2.04 26.09
C SER A 3 25.17 2.44 25.47
N ILE A 4 25.13 2.96 24.25
CA ILE A 4 26.23 3.71 23.65
C ILE A 4 25.66 5.07 23.25
N ARG A 5 26.23 6.14 23.80
CA ARG A 5 25.88 7.54 23.47
C ARG A 5 26.15 7.77 21.98
N LEU A 6 25.13 8.20 21.23
CA LEU A 6 25.22 8.53 19.80
C LEU A 6 25.36 10.04 19.61
N ALA A 7 26.34 10.43 18.78
CA ALA A 7 26.48 11.77 18.23
C ALA A 7 25.54 11.94 17.02
N ARG A 8 25.09 13.18 16.82
CA ARG A 8 24.14 13.62 15.79
C ARG A 8 24.56 13.21 14.37
N GLY A 9 23.67 12.53 13.68
CA GLY A 9 23.74 12.17 12.26
C GLY A 9 22.66 11.15 11.99
N THR A 10 21.67 11.52 11.16
CA THR A 10 20.51 10.73 10.78
C THR A 10 20.97 9.34 10.31
N ARG A 11 20.77 8.32 11.14
CA ARG A 11 20.91 6.91 10.77
C ARG A 11 19.51 6.34 10.71
N VAL A 12 19.12 5.90 9.52
CA VAL A 12 17.97 5.02 9.31
C VAL A 12 18.29 3.73 10.05
N LEU A 13 17.72 3.56 11.24
CA LEU A 13 17.79 2.32 11.98
C LEU A 13 16.67 1.44 11.41
N VAL A 14 16.99 0.63 10.40
CA VAL A 14 16.15 -0.52 10.06
C VAL A 14 16.24 -1.45 11.27
N LEU A 15 15.28 -1.31 12.17
CA LEU A 15 15.10 -2.20 13.30
C LEU A 15 14.62 -3.53 12.71
N THR A 16 15.57 -4.41 12.37
CA THR A 16 15.27 -5.81 12.12
C THR A 16 14.75 -6.38 13.44
N ILE A 17 13.42 -6.38 13.61
CA ILE A 17 12.80 -7.09 14.72
C ILE A 17 13.05 -8.57 14.42
N GLY A 18 13.95 -9.18 15.21
CA GLY A 18 14.28 -10.60 15.13
C GLY A 18 13.15 -11.48 15.62
N VAL A 19 11.97 -11.41 14.99
CA VAL A 19 11.03 -12.53 15.03
C VAL A 19 11.58 -13.55 14.04
N SER A 20 12.19 -14.62 14.56
CA SER A 20 12.68 -15.70 13.71
C SER A 20 11.48 -16.27 12.93
N LEU A 21 11.46 -16.07 11.60
CA LEU A 21 10.44 -16.65 10.70
C LEU A 21 10.32 -18.18 10.89
N HIS A 22 11.41 -18.84 11.30
CA HIS A 22 11.43 -20.27 11.61
C HIS A 22 10.47 -20.64 12.76
N SER A 23 10.36 -19.83 13.82
CA SER A 23 9.42 -20.09 14.93
C SER A 23 7.95 -19.86 14.55
N ILE A 24 7.68 -19.15 13.44
CA ILE A 24 6.32 -18.84 12.97
C ILE A 24 5.82 -19.86 11.94
N SER A 25 6.74 -20.55 11.24
CA SER A 25 6.39 -21.63 10.31
C SER A 25 5.67 -22.83 10.97
N ALA A 26 5.82 -23.00 12.29
CA ALA A 26 5.19 -24.07 13.06
C ALA A 26 3.75 -23.74 13.55
N MET A 27 3.22 -22.53 13.32
CA MET A 27 1.88 -22.14 13.80
C MET A 27 0.73 -22.65 12.91
N GLY A 28 1.05 -23.30 11.78
CA GLY A 28 0.10 -24.06 10.96
C GLY A 28 0.05 -25.56 11.29
N ASP A 29 0.88 -26.04 12.23
CA ASP A 29 0.91 -27.45 12.61
C ASP A 29 -0.26 -27.79 13.55
N THR A 30 -0.77 -29.02 13.44
CA THR A 30 -1.72 -29.56 14.42
C THR A 30 -1.14 -29.44 15.84
N PRO A 31 -1.85 -28.84 16.81
CA PRO A 31 -1.30 -28.61 18.14
C PRO A 31 -0.95 -29.95 18.81
N ASP A 32 0.17 -29.99 19.52
CA ASP A 32 0.56 -31.15 20.32
C ASP A 32 -0.38 -31.28 21.53
N LEU A 33 -1.46 -32.05 21.35
CA LEU A 33 -2.47 -32.28 22.37
C LEU A 33 -1.90 -32.93 23.65
N ALA A 34 -0.77 -33.64 23.57
CA ALA A 34 -0.16 -34.28 24.72
C ALA A 34 0.50 -33.27 25.69
N SER A 35 0.72 -32.02 25.24
CA SER A 35 1.30 -30.95 26.07
C SER A 35 0.31 -30.33 27.06
N TYR A 36 -1.00 -30.55 26.89
CA TYR A 36 -2.04 -29.94 27.73
C TYR A 36 -2.29 -30.73 29.02
N SER A 37 -2.59 -30.01 30.10
CA SER A 37 -2.99 -30.62 31.36
C SER A 37 -4.38 -31.24 31.30
N SER A 38 -5.27 -30.69 30.47
CA SER A 38 -6.56 -31.28 30.18
C SER A 38 -7.09 -30.79 28.83
N ILE A 39 -7.91 -31.64 28.21
CA ILE A 39 -8.56 -31.38 26.92
C ILE A 39 -10.06 -31.53 27.14
N HIS A 40 -10.82 -30.52 26.72
CA HIS A 40 -12.28 -30.52 26.78
C HIS A 40 -12.88 -30.41 25.39
N HIS A 41 -13.97 -31.13 25.16
CA HIS A 41 -14.66 -31.15 23.87
C HIS A 41 -16.02 -30.46 23.95
N ILE A 42 -16.33 -29.70 22.91
CA ILE A 42 -17.63 -29.05 22.70
C ILE A 42 -18.23 -29.53 21.40
N SER A 43 -19.53 -29.82 21.41
CA SER A 43 -20.30 -30.15 20.21
C SER A 43 -21.69 -29.54 20.25
N ALA A 44 -22.06 -28.79 19.20
CA ALA A 44 -23.39 -28.20 19.08
C ALA A 44 -24.51 -29.25 18.90
N THR A 45 -24.18 -30.44 18.38
CA THR A 45 -25.16 -31.48 18.02
C THR A 45 -25.19 -32.63 19.03
N ARG A 46 -24.06 -32.97 19.64
CA ARG A 46 -23.93 -34.09 20.59
C ARG A 46 -23.73 -33.66 22.03
N GLY A 47 -23.42 -32.38 22.27
CA GLY A 47 -23.06 -31.89 23.58
C GLY A 47 -24.25 -31.65 24.51
N SER A 48 -24.02 -31.74 25.82
CA SER A 48 -24.99 -31.36 26.85
C SER A 48 -24.27 -30.66 28.01
N ASP A 49 -24.66 -29.45 28.36
CA ASP A 49 -24.08 -28.77 29.55
C ASP A 49 -24.60 -29.39 30.87
N ASP A 50 -25.80 -29.99 30.85
CA ASP A 50 -26.39 -30.66 32.01
C ASP A 50 -25.84 -32.08 32.26
N ASN A 51 -25.54 -32.82 31.18
CA ASN A 51 -25.18 -34.24 31.25
C ASN A 51 -23.78 -34.58 30.69
N GLY A 52 -23.15 -33.63 30.00
CA GLY A 52 -21.80 -33.79 29.45
C GLY A 52 -20.74 -33.73 30.55
N ASP A 53 -19.64 -34.44 30.34
CA ASP A 53 -18.45 -34.40 31.21
C ASP A 53 -17.25 -33.70 30.54
N GLY A 54 -17.42 -33.22 29.31
CA GLY A 54 -16.39 -32.53 28.54
C GLY A 54 -15.42 -33.47 27.83
N SER A 55 -15.62 -34.79 27.91
CA SER A 55 -14.86 -35.76 27.10
C SER A 55 -15.36 -35.80 25.65
N ILE A 56 -14.60 -36.41 24.75
CA ILE A 56 -15.04 -36.64 23.36
C ILE A 56 -16.32 -37.50 23.29
N ALA A 57 -16.51 -38.42 24.24
CA ALA A 57 -17.66 -39.32 24.30
C ALA A 57 -18.92 -38.64 24.85
N SER A 58 -18.76 -37.69 25.77
CA SER A 58 -19.86 -36.91 26.38
C SER A 58 -19.49 -35.41 26.44
N PRO A 59 -19.41 -34.74 25.27
CA PRO A 59 -18.95 -33.35 25.20
C PRO A 59 -19.94 -32.38 25.85
N TRP A 60 -19.45 -31.19 26.20
CA TRP A 60 -20.32 -30.08 26.59
C TRP A 60 -20.95 -29.42 25.35
N ALA A 61 -22.04 -28.67 25.56
CA ALA A 61 -22.77 -28.01 24.49
C ALA A 61 -22.29 -26.57 24.22
N SER A 62 -21.80 -25.86 25.25
CA SER A 62 -21.48 -24.44 25.13
C SER A 62 -20.08 -24.06 25.63
N LEU A 63 -19.44 -23.14 24.91
CA LEU A 63 -18.12 -22.60 25.26
C LEU A 63 -18.11 -21.89 26.62
N ARG A 64 -19.18 -21.13 26.92
CA ARG A 64 -19.28 -20.42 28.19
C ARG A 64 -19.36 -21.38 29.36
N TYR A 65 -20.10 -22.47 29.23
CA TYR A 65 -20.18 -23.49 30.27
C TYR A 65 -18.83 -24.18 30.46
N THR A 66 -18.19 -24.63 29.38
CA THR A 66 -16.85 -25.24 29.41
C THR A 66 -15.83 -24.35 30.13
N LEU A 67 -15.76 -23.07 29.75
CA LEU A 67 -14.86 -22.11 30.41
C LEU A 67 -15.18 -21.98 31.92
N SER A 68 -16.45 -22.04 32.32
CA SER A 68 -16.83 -21.97 33.74
C SER A 68 -16.33 -23.16 34.58
N GLN A 69 -16.08 -24.31 33.94
CA GLN A 69 -15.56 -25.52 34.61
C GLN A 69 -14.05 -25.45 34.89
N ILE A 70 -13.29 -24.69 34.09
CA ILE A 70 -11.84 -24.53 34.26
C ILE A 70 -11.56 -23.47 35.35
N LYS A 71 -11.06 -23.86 36.52
CA LYS A 71 -10.91 -22.93 37.68
C LYS A 71 -9.46 -22.61 38.05
N ASP A 72 -8.51 -23.41 37.58
CA ASP A 72 -7.13 -23.42 38.05
C ASP A 72 -6.11 -23.39 36.90
N ALA A 73 -6.48 -22.78 35.76
CA ALA A 73 -5.56 -22.56 34.65
C ALA A 73 -4.40 -21.65 35.07
N THR A 74 -3.17 -22.10 34.79
CA THR A 74 -1.91 -21.42 35.10
C THR A 74 -0.86 -21.80 34.06
N GLU A 75 0.32 -21.19 34.10
CA GLU A 75 1.45 -21.55 33.21
C GLU A 75 1.78 -23.05 33.22
N SER A 76 1.72 -23.72 34.38
CA SER A 76 1.94 -25.16 34.52
C SER A 76 0.68 -26.02 34.30
N LYS A 77 -0.48 -25.38 34.05
CA LYS A 77 -1.80 -26.01 33.88
C LYS A 77 -2.53 -25.37 32.71
N VAL A 78 -2.07 -25.68 31.51
CA VAL A 78 -2.64 -25.19 30.26
C VAL A 78 -3.77 -26.11 29.80
N TYR A 79 -4.89 -25.54 29.35
CA TYR A 79 -6.08 -26.28 28.91
C TYR A 79 -6.32 -26.07 27.42
N ALA A 80 -6.72 -27.14 26.72
CA ALA A 80 -7.26 -27.06 25.37
C ALA A 80 -8.77 -27.28 25.37
N ILE A 81 -9.50 -26.46 24.63
CA ILE A 81 -10.90 -26.65 24.32
C ILE A 81 -11.02 -26.90 22.81
N LEU A 82 -11.40 -28.12 22.45
CA LEU A 82 -11.64 -28.53 21.07
C LEU A 82 -13.14 -28.35 20.78
N ILE A 83 -13.45 -27.50 19.81
CA ILE A 83 -14.80 -27.11 19.45
C ILE A 83 -15.15 -27.70 18.09
N ALA A 84 -16.00 -28.72 18.07
CA ALA A 84 -16.42 -29.37 16.82
C ALA A 84 -17.14 -28.38 15.89
N SER A 85 -17.19 -28.68 14.60
CA SER A 85 -17.81 -27.85 13.58
C SER A 85 -19.29 -27.61 13.88
N GLY A 86 -19.79 -26.47 13.40
CA GLY A 86 -21.15 -26.00 13.66
C GLY A 86 -21.21 -24.60 14.26
N THR A 87 -22.45 -24.13 14.47
CA THR A 87 -22.72 -22.76 14.93
C THR A 87 -23.05 -22.73 16.43
N TYR A 88 -22.22 -22.02 17.18
CA TYR A 88 -22.37 -21.77 18.60
C TYR A 88 -22.82 -20.34 18.81
N ARG A 89 -24.04 -20.20 19.32
CA ARG A 89 -24.59 -18.90 19.68
C ARG A 89 -23.96 -18.46 20.99
N THR A 90 -23.17 -17.40 20.93
CA THR A 90 -22.46 -16.89 22.10
C THR A 90 -22.99 -15.52 22.48
N GLN A 91 -22.82 -15.18 23.76
CA GLN A 91 -23.00 -13.82 24.25
C GLN A 91 -21.74 -13.47 25.04
N ASN A 92 -20.89 -12.63 24.46
CA ASN A 92 -19.66 -12.09 25.02
C ASN A 92 -18.87 -13.09 25.89
N VAL A 93 -18.17 -14.02 25.23
CA VAL A 93 -17.38 -15.06 25.91
C VAL A 93 -16.09 -14.46 26.42
N SER A 94 -15.91 -14.42 27.74
CA SER A 94 -14.62 -14.02 28.33
C SER A 94 -13.69 -15.22 28.44
N MET A 95 -12.57 -15.14 27.74
CA MET A 95 -11.49 -16.13 27.80
C MET A 95 -10.83 -16.14 29.18
N LYS A 96 -10.14 -17.24 29.47
CA LYS A 96 -9.31 -17.39 30.66
C LYS A 96 -7.85 -17.49 30.25
N PRO A 97 -6.91 -16.93 31.04
CA PRO A 97 -5.50 -17.11 30.76
C PRO A 97 -5.12 -18.59 30.69
N TYR A 98 -4.16 -18.94 29.81
CA TYR A 98 -3.68 -20.32 29.61
C TYR A 98 -4.75 -21.31 29.13
N VAL A 99 -5.83 -20.82 28.51
CA VAL A 99 -6.85 -21.65 27.86
C VAL A 99 -6.83 -21.39 26.36
N HIS A 100 -6.70 -22.46 25.58
CA HIS A 100 -6.61 -22.42 24.13
C HIS A 100 -7.89 -22.97 23.49
N LEU A 101 -8.37 -22.35 22.42
CA LEU A 101 -9.53 -22.78 21.65
C LEU A 101 -9.10 -23.24 20.26
N TYR A 102 -9.58 -24.41 19.85
CA TYR A 102 -9.35 -24.97 18.52
C TYR A 102 -10.67 -25.36 17.85
N GLY A 103 -11.03 -24.67 16.77
CA GLY A 103 -12.18 -25.01 15.91
C GLY A 103 -11.82 -25.93 14.74
N GLY A 104 -12.69 -26.16 13.77
CA GLY A 104 -12.28 -26.67 12.46
C GLY A 104 -12.28 -28.19 12.25
N TYR A 105 -12.94 -28.97 13.10
CA TYR A 105 -13.00 -30.44 12.97
C TYR A 105 -14.41 -30.96 13.23
N ASP A 106 -14.77 -32.10 12.64
CA ASP A 106 -16.06 -32.76 12.91
C ASP A 106 -15.86 -34.00 13.81
N GLU A 107 -15.42 -35.13 13.25
CA GLU A 107 -15.29 -36.39 13.99
C GLU A 107 -13.93 -36.56 14.70
N THR A 108 -12.83 -36.25 14.01
CA THR A 108 -11.46 -36.43 14.50
C THR A 108 -10.65 -35.13 14.39
N PHE A 109 -9.94 -34.78 15.46
CA PHE A 109 -9.18 -33.53 15.52
C PHE A 109 -7.90 -33.58 14.68
N GLU A 110 -7.35 -34.77 14.44
CA GLU A 110 -6.12 -34.98 13.67
C GLU A 110 -6.29 -34.66 12.18
N THR A 111 -7.53 -34.68 11.67
CA THR A 111 -7.88 -34.39 10.26
C THR A 111 -8.54 -33.03 10.10
N ARG A 112 -8.36 -32.15 11.09
CA ARG A 112 -8.95 -30.82 11.16
C ARG A 112 -8.66 -29.98 9.91
N ASN A 113 -9.71 -29.32 9.42
CA ASN A 113 -9.65 -28.36 8.33
C ASN A 113 -10.67 -27.23 8.57
N PRO A 114 -10.24 -26.07 9.10
CA PRO A 114 -11.14 -24.96 9.41
C PRO A 114 -11.94 -24.38 8.24
N GLU A 115 -11.49 -24.57 7.00
CA GLU A 115 -12.20 -24.11 5.80
C GLU A 115 -13.32 -25.06 5.37
N LEU A 116 -13.15 -26.38 5.57
CA LEU A 116 -14.17 -27.38 5.23
C LEU A 116 -15.16 -27.63 6.38
N GLU A 117 -14.69 -27.53 7.63
CA GLU A 117 -15.43 -27.89 8.83
C GLU A 117 -15.55 -26.70 9.80
N PRO A 118 -16.23 -25.60 9.43
CA PRO A 118 -16.16 -24.36 10.16
C PRO A 118 -16.79 -24.47 11.57
N THR A 119 -16.03 -24.03 12.56
CA THR A 119 -16.54 -23.74 13.91
C THR A 119 -16.89 -22.27 13.99
N ILE A 120 -18.19 -21.96 14.11
CA ILE A 120 -18.71 -20.60 14.04
C ILE A 120 -19.16 -20.14 15.42
N LEU A 121 -18.57 -19.07 15.93
CA LEU A 121 -18.98 -18.36 17.12
C LEU A 121 -19.76 -17.11 16.69
N ASP A 122 -21.09 -17.13 16.90
CA ASP A 122 -22.04 -16.13 16.40
C ASP A 122 -22.59 -15.26 17.54
N GLY A 123 -22.26 -13.97 17.51
CA GLY A 123 -22.71 -12.95 18.48
C GLY A 123 -24.14 -12.44 18.27
N ARG A 124 -24.78 -12.86 17.17
CA ARG A 124 -26.18 -12.60 16.79
C ARG A 124 -26.60 -11.13 16.70
N ASP A 125 -25.66 -10.23 16.44
CA ASP A 125 -25.85 -8.78 16.49
C ASP A 125 -26.31 -8.26 17.87
N GLN A 126 -26.08 -9.04 18.93
CA GLN A 126 -26.60 -8.74 20.27
C GLN A 126 -25.51 -8.35 21.27
N SER A 127 -24.29 -8.83 21.08
CA SER A 127 -23.13 -8.56 21.93
C SER A 127 -21.84 -8.75 21.16
N GLY A 128 -20.70 -8.35 21.75
CA GLY A 128 -19.39 -8.85 21.30
C GLY A 128 -19.34 -10.38 21.33
N VAL A 129 -18.37 -10.97 20.62
CA VAL A 129 -18.24 -12.43 20.54
C VAL A 129 -17.30 -12.95 21.61
N ILE A 130 -16.04 -12.48 21.64
CA ILE A 130 -15.02 -12.90 22.61
C ILE A 130 -14.23 -11.72 23.17
N ASP A 131 -14.08 -11.71 24.49
CA ASP A 131 -13.03 -10.97 25.19
C ASP A 131 -11.83 -11.91 25.41
N GLY A 132 -10.66 -11.54 24.86
CA GLY A 132 -9.44 -12.32 24.93
C GLY A 132 -8.75 -12.31 26.29
N ALA A 133 -7.76 -13.18 26.48
CA ALA A 133 -7.00 -13.29 27.73
C ALA A 133 -5.51 -13.60 27.49
N SER A 134 -4.65 -13.29 28.47
CA SER A 134 -3.21 -13.55 28.41
C SER A 134 -2.87 -15.02 28.24
N HIS A 135 -1.85 -15.32 27.44
CA HIS A 135 -1.36 -16.67 27.16
C HIS A 135 -2.47 -17.57 26.60
N SER A 136 -3.38 -17.02 25.79
CA SER A 136 -4.43 -17.78 25.11
C SER A 136 -4.14 -17.95 23.61
N ILE A 137 -4.67 -19.02 23.03
CA ILE A 137 -4.64 -19.28 21.59
C ILE A 137 -6.08 -19.43 21.11
N LEU A 138 -6.42 -18.75 20.02
CA LEU A 138 -7.65 -18.97 19.27
C LEU A 138 -7.25 -19.40 17.87
N ASP A 139 -7.63 -20.60 17.47
CA ASP A 139 -7.19 -21.18 16.21
C ASP A 139 -8.33 -21.81 15.41
N GLY A 140 -8.42 -21.45 14.12
CA GLY A 140 -9.43 -21.96 13.17
C GLY A 140 -10.87 -21.74 13.57
N LEU A 141 -11.18 -20.57 14.12
CA LEU A 141 -12.53 -20.15 14.49
C LEU A 141 -13.07 -19.14 13.49
N THR A 142 -14.35 -19.25 13.15
CA THR A 142 -15.10 -18.16 12.52
C THR A 142 -15.81 -17.36 13.61
N ILE A 143 -15.55 -16.06 13.69
CA ILE A 143 -16.05 -15.13 14.70
C ILE A 143 -16.88 -14.08 13.97
N THR A 144 -18.19 -14.08 14.19
CA THR A 144 -19.10 -13.33 13.33
C THR A 144 -20.30 -12.73 14.06
N ARG A 145 -20.90 -11.72 13.42
CA ARG A 145 -22.12 -11.03 13.87
C ARG A 145 -21.99 -10.53 15.31
N GLY A 146 -20.78 -10.16 15.70
CA GLY A 146 -20.50 -9.52 16.95
C GLY A 146 -20.89 -8.04 16.90
N ARG A 147 -21.54 -7.54 17.95
CA ARG A 147 -21.99 -6.15 18.05
C ARG A 147 -21.71 -5.56 19.42
N THR A 148 -20.65 -4.75 19.50
CA THR A 148 -20.23 -4.06 20.73
C THR A 148 -19.64 -2.69 20.40
N ARG A 149 -19.08 -1.98 21.39
CA ARG A 149 -18.42 -0.69 21.19
C ARG A 149 -16.95 -0.83 20.78
N TYR A 150 -16.29 -1.85 21.35
CA TYR A 150 -14.88 -2.13 21.14
C TYR A 150 -14.77 -3.57 20.68
N GLY A 151 -14.24 -3.80 19.48
CA GLY A 151 -13.96 -5.17 19.05
C GLY A 151 -15.22 -5.96 18.79
N GLY A 152 -15.97 -5.60 17.74
CA GLY A 152 -17.25 -6.25 17.41
C GLY A 152 -17.16 -7.78 17.52
N GLY A 153 -16.13 -8.35 16.89
CA GLY A 153 -15.77 -9.76 17.03
C GLY A 153 -14.93 -10.05 18.28
N LEU A 154 -13.74 -9.45 18.32
CA LEU A 154 -12.70 -9.73 19.33
C LEU A 154 -12.26 -8.46 20.07
N CYS A 155 -12.16 -8.54 21.38
CA CYS A 155 -11.61 -7.47 22.22
C CYS A 155 -10.44 -7.97 23.08
N PHE A 156 -9.30 -7.30 23.02
CA PHE A 156 -8.13 -7.54 23.85
C PHE A 156 -7.73 -6.24 24.56
N TYR A 157 -7.60 -6.28 25.88
CA TYR A 157 -7.26 -5.11 26.69
C TYR A 157 -6.28 -5.53 27.77
N GLU A 158 -5.10 -4.90 27.80
CA GLU A 158 -4.01 -5.20 28.75
C GLU A 158 -3.61 -6.69 28.76
N VAL A 159 -3.54 -7.31 27.58
CA VAL A 159 -3.22 -8.73 27.41
C VAL A 159 -1.72 -8.92 27.17
N GLU A 160 -1.07 -9.69 28.06
CA GLU A 160 0.39 -9.90 28.02
C GLU A 160 0.85 -10.64 26.75
N SER A 161 0.08 -11.63 26.31
CA SER A 161 0.30 -12.37 25.07
C SER A 161 -0.99 -13.04 24.62
N ALA A 162 -1.27 -13.13 23.32
CA ALA A 162 -2.25 -14.08 22.79
C ALA A 162 -1.97 -14.35 21.31
N THR A 163 -2.35 -15.52 20.83
CA THR A 163 -2.22 -15.90 19.42
C THR A 163 -3.58 -16.09 18.78
N LEU A 164 -3.79 -15.44 17.64
CA LEU A 164 -4.89 -15.68 16.73
C LEU A 164 -4.29 -16.33 15.48
N SER A 165 -4.70 -17.55 15.16
CA SER A 165 -4.21 -18.26 13.98
C SER A 165 -5.34 -18.87 13.17
N ASN A 166 -5.25 -18.81 11.84
CA ASN A 166 -6.24 -19.41 10.93
C ASN A 166 -7.71 -18.97 11.20
N CYS A 167 -7.91 -17.82 11.83
CA CYS A 167 -9.23 -17.35 12.24
C CYS A 167 -9.88 -16.50 11.15
N ARG A 168 -11.21 -16.55 11.08
CA ARG A 168 -12.04 -15.73 10.21
C ARG A 168 -12.86 -14.78 11.07
N ILE A 169 -12.49 -13.50 11.11
CA ILE A 169 -13.18 -12.45 11.87
C ILE A 169 -13.99 -11.64 10.89
N VAL A 170 -15.29 -11.95 10.77
CA VAL A 170 -16.12 -11.48 9.65
C VAL A 170 -17.48 -10.97 10.06
N ASP A 171 -17.98 -9.95 9.36
CA ASP A 171 -19.33 -9.41 9.55
C ASP A 171 -19.61 -8.94 10.99
N ASN A 172 -18.60 -8.35 11.64
CA ASN A 172 -18.72 -7.78 12.98
C ASN A 172 -18.87 -6.26 12.92
N TYR A 173 -19.52 -5.70 13.93
CA TYR A 173 -19.89 -4.30 13.96
C TYR A 173 -19.57 -3.61 15.29
N ALA A 174 -18.78 -2.54 15.22
CA ALA A 174 -18.52 -1.65 16.35
C ALA A 174 -19.43 -0.41 16.29
N TYR A 175 -20.42 -0.34 17.19
CA TYR A 175 -21.44 0.71 17.20
C TYR A 175 -21.18 1.83 18.21
N TYR A 176 -21.83 2.96 17.99
CA TYR A 176 -21.86 4.11 18.89
C TYR A 176 -23.04 4.04 19.86
N SER A 177 -22.84 4.23 21.16
CA SER A 177 -23.94 4.32 22.15
C SER A 177 -24.15 5.74 22.67
N ASN A 178 -25.39 6.22 22.57
CA ASN A 178 -25.85 7.57 22.96
C ASN A 178 -25.95 7.82 24.49
N LEU A 179 -25.33 6.99 25.34
CA LEU A 179 -25.71 6.94 26.76
C LEU A 179 -24.87 7.81 27.71
N THR A 180 -23.66 8.27 27.36
CA THR A 180 -22.93 9.33 28.11
C THR A 180 -21.89 10.05 27.25
N LEU A 181 -21.69 11.35 27.51
CA LEU A 181 -21.02 12.35 26.65
C LEU A 181 -19.47 12.30 26.55
N ASP A 182 -18.75 11.36 27.19
CA ASP A 182 -17.29 11.56 27.38
C ASP A 182 -16.32 10.51 26.82
N SER A 183 -16.72 9.40 26.19
CA SER A 183 -15.70 8.46 25.61
C SER A 183 -16.19 7.35 24.67
N GLN A 184 -17.46 7.31 24.26
CA GLN A 184 -18.03 6.10 23.66
C GLN A 184 -17.87 6.05 22.14
N ARG A 185 -16.69 5.60 21.68
CA ARG A 185 -16.36 5.43 20.26
C ARG A 185 -16.63 3.98 19.82
N GLY A 186 -17.22 3.81 18.63
CA GLY A 186 -17.38 2.50 17.99
C GLY A 186 -16.12 2.16 17.19
N ILE A 187 -15.21 1.39 17.77
CA ILE A 187 -13.87 1.15 17.20
C ILE A 187 -13.52 -0.35 17.14
N GLY A 188 -12.76 -0.73 16.11
CA GLY A 188 -12.35 -2.11 15.90
C GLY A 188 -13.54 -2.99 15.54
N GLY A 189 -14.13 -2.80 14.36
CA GLY A 189 -15.32 -3.56 13.94
C GLY A 189 -15.11 -5.06 14.05
N GLY A 190 -13.99 -5.56 13.54
CA GLY A 190 -13.56 -6.95 13.71
C GLY A 190 -12.84 -7.17 15.03
N LEU A 191 -11.73 -6.45 15.23
CA LEU A 191 -10.82 -6.63 16.36
C LEU A 191 -10.44 -5.30 17.00
N TYR A 192 -10.48 -5.26 18.33
CA TYR A 192 -9.91 -4.19 19.13
C TYR A 192 -8.78 -4.75 20.00
N CYS A 193 -7.62 -4.08 20.00
CA CYS A 193 -6.54 -4.35 20.94
C CYS A 193 -5.97 -3.07 21.54
N GLU A 194 -5.84 -3.06 22.86
CA GLU A 194 -5.23 -1.98 23.63
C GLU A 194 -4.17 -2.53 24.59
N ASP A 195 -2.97 -1.96 24.55
CA ASP A 195 -1.83 -2.34 25.39
C ASP A 195 -1.63 -3.87 25.44
N SER A 196 -1.68 -4.51 24.26
CA SER A 196 -1.79 -5.97 24.13
C SER A 196 -0.82 -6.54 23.09
N SER A 197 -0.02 -7.54 23.47
CA SER A 197 0.94 -8.20 22.57
C SER A 197 0.28 -9.38 21.85
N LEU A 198 -0.38 -9.11 20.72
CA LEU A 198 -1.02 -10.15 19.92
C LEU A 198 -0.12 -10.63 18.79
N MET A 199 -0.14 -11.93 18.52
CA MET A 199 0.35 -12.52 17.28
C MET A 199 -0.85 -12.97 16.45
N ILE A 200 -1.06 -12.34 15.30
CA ILE A 200 -2.18 -12.59 14.40
C ILE A 200 -1.60 -13.16 13.11
N VAL A 201 -1.89 -14.43 12.82
CA VAL A 201 -1.20 -15.18 11.77
C VAL A 201 -2.22 -15.91 10.90
N ASP A 202 -2.06 -15.83 9.57
CA ASP A 202 -2.92 -16.57 8.62
C ASP A 202 -4.42 -16.31 8.85
N CYS A 203 -4.78 -15.10 9.30
CA CYS A 203 -6.17 -14.74 9.62
C CYS A 203 -6.81 -13.94 8.48
N LEU A 204 -8.12 -14.13 8.32
CA LEU A 204 -8.99 -13.28 7.50
C LEU A 204 -9.77 -12.33 8.41
N ILE A 205 -9.61 -11.02 8.22
CA ILE A 205 -10.41 -9.98 8.87
C ILE A 205 -11.18 -9.24 7.78
N ALA A 206 -12.46 -9.55 7.59
CA ALA A 206 -13.20 -9.05 6.43
C ALA A 206 -14.65 -8.65 6.70
N ASN A 207 -15.15 -7.69 5.91
CA ASN A 207 -16.53 -7.20 5.98
C ASN A 207 -16.93 -6.71 7.37
N ASN A 208 -15.97 -6.26 8.18
CA ASN A 208 -16.27 -5.67 9.47
C ASN A 208 -16.50 -4.16 9.33
N ASP A 209 -17.32 -3.63 10.22
CA ASP A 209 -17.76 -2.25 10.18
C ASP A 209 -17.57 -1.56 11.53
N ALA A 210 -17.10 -0.31 11.52
CA ALA A 210 -16.98 0.53 12.70
C ALA A 210 -17.53 1.94 12.45
N ILE A 211 -18.27 2.50 13.39
CA ILE A 211 -18.74 3.89 13.27
C ILE A 211 -17.60 4.92 13.34
N ASP A 212 -16.54 4.68 14.12
CA ASP A 212 -15.55 5.73 14.41
C ASP A 212 -14.14 5.43 13.90
N SER A 213 -13.56 4.26 14.15
CA SER A 213 -12.21 3.97 13.63
C SER A 213 -11.91 2.48 13.57
N GLY A 214 -11.07 2.06 12.62
CA GLY A 214 -10.62 0.68 12.51
C GLY A 214 -11.77 -0.25 12.16
N GLY A 215 -12.30 -0.16 10.93
CA GLY A 215 -13.37 -1.04 10.46
C GLY A 215 -13.01 -2.51 10.67
N GLY A 216 -11.80 -2.90 10.26
CA GLY A 216 -11.25 -4.21 10.54
C GLY A 216 -10.65 -4.29 11.93
N ILE A 217 -9.55 -3.55 12.15
CA ILE A 217 -8.70 -3.63 13.34
C ILE A 217 -8.46 -2.24 13.91
N CYS A 218 -8.59 -2.11 15.24
CA CYS A 218 -8.16 -0.92 15.97
C CYS A 218 -7.10 -1.30 17.02
N CYS A 219 -5.93 -0.68 16.93
CA CYS A 219 -4.78 -0.90 17.79
C CYS A 219 -4.45 0.38 18.57
N VAL A 220 -4.38 0.28 19.90
CA VAL A 220 -4.15 1.40 20.80
C VAL A 220 -3.01 1.10 21.77
N GLY A 221 -2.09 2.05 21.93
CA GLY A 221 -1.03 1.96 22.93
C GLY A 221 0.03 0.88 22.66
N SER A 222 0.66 0.40 23.72
CA SER A 222 1.82 -0.49 23.66
C SER A 222 1.79 -1.51 24.82
N PRO A 223 2.13 -2.80 24.58
CA PRO A 223 2.73 -3.37 23.36
C PRO A 223 1.78 -3.43 22.16
N ALA A 224 2.36 -3.45 20.95
CA ALA A 224 1.64 -3.47 19.69
C ALA A 224 1.51 -4.91 19.12
N PRO A 225 0.47 -5.21 18.33
CA PRO A 225 0.32 -6.53 17.72
C PRO A 225 1.27 -6.75 16.54
N THR A 226 1.53 -8.02 16.23
CA THR A 226 2.20 -8.47 15.01
C THR A 226 1.20 -9.20 14.12
N LEU A 227 1.04 -8.76 12.88
CA LEU A 227 0.23 -9.38 11.86
C LEU A 227 1.16 -10.02 10.82
N LEU A 228 0.92 -11.30 10.52
CA LEU A 228 1.68 -12.05 9.53
C LEU A 228 0.74 -12.83 8.61
N ARG A 229 0.93 -12.70 7.28
CA ARG A 229 0.14 -13.45 6.28
C ARG A 229 -1.38 -13.30 6.47
N CYS A 230 -1.81 -12.16 6.97
CA CYS A 230 -3.21 -11.86 7.18
C CYS A 230 -3.82 -11.18 5.96
N THR A 231 -5.11 -11.44 5.72
CA THR A 231 -5.92 -10.70 4.75
C THR A 231 -6.91 -9.82 5.49
N ILE A 232 -6.77 -8.50 5.33
CA ILE A 232 -7.66 -7.47 5.88
C ILE A 232 -8.41 -6.86 4.71
N SER A 233 -9.68 -7.24 4.52
CA SER A 233 -10.39 -6.89 3.29
C SER A 233 -11.82 -6.43 3.45
N ASN A 234 -12.24 -5.48 2.61
CA ASN A 234 -13.61 -4.99 2.55
C ASN A 234 -14.16 -4.51 3.91
N ASN A 235 -13.27 -4.03 4.79
CA ASN A 235 -13.70 -3.45 6.05
C ASN A 235 -14.05 -1.98 5.85
N LEU A 236 -15.10 -1.56 6.55
CA LEU A 236 -15.68 -0.24 6.40
C LEU A 236 -15.57 0.52 7.70
N ASN A 237 -15.28 1.82 7.59
CA ASN A 237 -15.56 2.76 8.64
C ASN A 237 -16.57 3.78 8.16
N HIS A 238 -17.64 4.02 8.92
CA HIS A 238 -18.65 5.02 8.59
C HIS A 238 -18.30 6.41 9.12
N GLN A 239 -18.97 7.43 8.58
CA GLN A 239 -18.81 8.81 9.04
C GLN A 239 -19.50 9.00 10.39
N SER A 240 -18.73 9.29 11.44
CA SER A 240 -19.26 9.74 12.72
C SER A 240 -19.44 11.25 12.71
N HIS A 241 -20.66 11.72 12.97
CA HIS A 241 -21.00 13.15 13.13
C HIS A 241 -20.91 13.60 14.59
N TYR A 242 -19.94 13.11 15.37
CA TYR A 242 -19.83 13.47 16.78
C TYR A 242 -19.25 14.87 16.96
N ALA A 243 -20.00 15.75 17.64
CA ALA A 243 -19.57 17.08 18.08
C ALA A 243 -18.93 18.00 17.00
N GLY A 244 -19.21 17.74 15.71
CA GLY A 244 -18.60 18.48 14.59
C GLY A 244 -17.13 18.14 14.31
N ILE A 245 -16.56 17.11 14.97
CA ILE A 245 -15.19 16.63 14.73
C ILE A 245 -15.28 15.27 14.04
N ILE A 246 -14.81 15.20 12.79
CA ILE A 246 -14.79 13.95 12.01
C ILE A 246 -13.52 13.17 12.36
N LEU A 247 -13.67 12.01 13.02
CA LEU A 247 -12.56 11.14 13.46
C LEU A 247 -12.50 9.79 12.72
N SER A 248 -13.41 9.58 11.76
CA SER A 248 -13.55 8.39 10.91
C SER A 248 -12.29 8.03 10.14
N ARG A 249 -11.43 7.16 10.71
CA ARG A 249 -10.09 6.84 10.17
C ARG A 249 -9.78 5.35 10.23
N GLY A 250 -8.98 4.87 9.28
CA GLY A 250 -8.55 3.47 9.22
C GLY A 250 -9.70 2.54 8.82
N GLY A 251 -9.99 2.41 7.53
CA GLY A 251 -11.00 1.47 7.04
C GLY A 251 -10.62 0.02 7.38
N GLY A 252 -9.40 -0.37 7.02
CA GLY A 252 -8.81 -1.65 7.39
C GLY A 252 -8.26 -1.63 8.81
N ILE A 253 -7.18 -0.87 9.03
CA ILE A 253 -6.44 -0.82 10.30
C ILE A 253 -6.33 0.63 10.78
N TYR A 254 -6.65 0.86 12.05
CA TYR A 254 -6.41 2.11 12.76
C TYR A 254 -5.40 1.92 13.88
N CYS A 255 -4.37 2.76 13.92
CA CYS A 255 -3.33 2.76 14.95
C CYS A 255 -3.29 4.12 15.68
N PHE A 256 -3.38 4.09 17.00
CA PHE A 256 -3.20 5.26 17.86
C PHE A 256 -2.15 4.98 18.92
N ARG A 257 -1.01 5.67 18.83
CA ARG A 257 0.15 5.44 19.70
C ARG A 257 0.56 3.97 19.76
N CYS A 258 0.38 3.26 18.65
CA CYS A 258 0.57 1.83 18.53
C CYS A 258 1.30 1.54 17.22
N SER A 259 2.45 0.87 17.28
CA SER A 259 3.30 0.63 16.11
C SER A 259 3.35 -0.86 15.78
N PRO A 260 2.30 -1.42 15.13
CA PRO A 260 2.28 -2.84 14.80
C PRO A 260 3.30 -3.21 13.73
N SER A 261 3.72 -4.48 13.74
CA SER A 261 4.44 -5.10 12.62
C SER A 261 3.43 -5.76 11.70
N ILE A 262 3.42 -5.40 10.43
CA ILE A 262 2.49 -5.90 9.41
C ILE A 262 3.35 -6.51 8.30
N LEU A 263 3.36 -7.83 8.24
CA LEU A 263 4.31 -8.60 7.45
C LEU A 263 3.55 -9.54 6.51
N GLN A 264 3.88 -9.55 5.22
CA GLN A 264 3.28 -10.49 4.27
C GLN A 264 1.75 -10.40 4.19
N CYS A 265 1.18 -9.24 4.51
CA CYS A 265 -0.25 -9.05 4.64
C CYS A 265 -0.85 -8.44 3.38
N THR A 266 -2.13 -8.74 3.15
CA THR A 266 -2.94 -8.09 2.11
C THR A 266 -3.97 -7.18 2.76
N LEU A 267 -3.93 -5.88 2.45
CA LEU A 267 -4.94 -4.89 2.84
C LEU A 267 -5.69 -4.46 1.57
N HIS A 268 -6.91 -4.96 1.37
CA HIS A 268 -7.61 -4.82 0.10
C HIS A 268 -9.06 -4.33 0.23
N GLY A 269 -9.46 -3.35 -0.59
CA GLY A 269 -10.87 -2.96 -0.69
C GLY A 269 -11.44 -2.33 0.58
N ASN A 270 -10.59 -1.86 1.50
CA ASN A 270 -11.05 -1.23 2.74
C ASN A 270 -11.38 0.25 2.50
N SER A 271 -12.38 0.78 3.22
CA SER A 271 -12.89 2.12 2.96
C SER A 271 -13.17 2.92 4.23
N THR A 272 -12.88 4.22 4.18
CA THR A 272 -13.21 5.19 5.24
C THR A 272 -13.48 6.58 4.67
N PRO A 273 -14.42 7.37 5.21
CA PRO A 273 -14.72 8.70 4.71
C PRO A 273 -13.69 9.78 5.07
N GLN A 274 -12.63 9.48 5.85
CA GLN A 274 -11.53 10.44 6.05
C GLN A 274 -10.18 9.93 5.59
N SER A 275 -9.46 9.18 6.43
CA SER A 275 -8.04 8.96 6.19
C SER A 275 -7.59 7.54 6.43
N GLY A 276 -6.75 7.04 5.51
CA GLY A 276 -6.19 5.70 5.56
C GLY A 276 -7.23 4.64 5.27
N GLY A 277 -7.58 4.45 4.00
CA GLY A 277 -8.53 3.42 3.58
C GLY A 277 -8.06 2.03 4.03
N GLY A 278 -6.82 1.69 3.69
CA GLY A 278 -6.16 0.47 4.17
C GLY A 278 -5.67 0.62 5.60
N LEU A 279 -4.81 1.61 5.86
CA LEU A 279 -4.19 1.83 7.16
C LEU A 279 -4.08 3.30 7.53
N PHE A 280 -4.43 3.62 8.78
CA PHE A 280 -4.21 4.94 9.37
C PHE A 280 -3.34 4.83 10.63
N GLY A 281 -2.31 5.68 10.73
CA GLY A 281 -1.47 5.82 11.91
C GLY A 281 -1.47 7.24 12.47
N TYR A 282 -1.66 7.37 13.78
CA TYR A 282 -1.49 8.63 14.51
C TYR A 282 -0.51 8.43 15.67
N GLU A 283 0.56 9.24 15.69
CA GLU A 283 1.69 9.07 16.61
C GLU A 283 2.17 7.60 16.63
N SER A 284 2.19 6.96 15.45
CA SER A 284 2.38 5.51 15.26
C SER A 284 3.31 5.24 14.10
N SER A 285 4.31 4.39 14.30
CA SER A 285 5.36 4.08 13.32
C SER A 285 5.38 2.58 13.02
N PRO A 286 4.35 2.03 12.33
CA PRO A 286 4.30 0.62 11.99
C PRO A 286 5.45 0.21 11.06
N LEU A 287 5.85 -1.05 11.17
CA LEU A 287 6.69 -1.73 10.19
C LEU A 287 5.78 -2.42 9.18
N ILE A 288 5.93 -2.12 7.90
CA ILE A 288 5.14 -2.69 6.81
C ILE A 288 6.14 -3.34 5.84
N GLU A 289 6.12 -4.66 5.74
CA GLU A 289 7.07 -5.40 4.92
C GLU A 289 6.38 -6.48 4.10
N ASP A 290 6.74 -6.60 2.82
CA ASP A 290 6.21 -7.63 1.91
C ASP A 290 4.67 -7.62 1.84
N CYS A 291 4.08 -6.42 1.89
CA CYS A 291 2.63 -6.28 1.94
C CYS A 291 2.06 -5.85 0.59
N THR A 292 0.81 -6.26 0.32
CA THR A 292 0.01 -5.71 -0.78
C THR A 292 -1.11 -4.84 -0.21
N ILE A 293 -1.08 -3.54 -0.50
CA ILE A 293 -2.08 -2.56 -0.09
C ILE A 293 -2.78 -2.08 -1.35
N SER A 294 -4.00 -2.56 -1.60
CA SER A 294 -4.66 -2.35 -2.88
C SER A 294 -6.14 -2.00 -2.84
N ALA A 295 -6.60 -1.24 -3.83
CA ALA A 295 -8.01 -0.90 -4.02
C ALA A 295 -8.70 -0.31 -2.77
N ASN A 296 -7.94 0.31 -1.86
CA ASN A 296 -8.50 0.95 -0.69
C ASN A 296 -8.93 2.38 -1.03
N GLU A 297 -9.98 2.86 -0.38
CA GLU A 297 -10.58 4.17 -0.66
C GLU A 297 -10.69 5.04 0.59
N ALA A 298 -10.26 6.29 0.47
CA ALA A 298 -10.44 7.29 1.52
C ALA A 298 -10.63 8.70 0.96
N GLN A 299 -10.92 9.69 1.81
CA GLN A 299 -10.78 11.08 1.41
C GLN A 299 -9.30 11.45 1.22
N ASN A 300 -8.43 10.99 2.12
CA ASN A 300 -7.01 11.32 2.16
C ASN A 300 -6.19 10.05 2.46
N GLY A 301 -5.17 9.74 1.68
CA GLY A 301 -4.41 8.50 1.87
C GLY A 301 -5.27 7.28 1.59
N GLY A 302 -5.63 7.06 0.32
CA GLY A 302 -6.49 5.95 -0.11
C GLY A 302 -5.95 4.61 0.41
N GLY A 303 -4.66 4.35 0.17
CA GLY A 303 -3.95 3.20 0.73
C GLY A 303 -3.63 3.42 2.21
N MET A 304 -2.80 4.42 2.49
CA MET A 304 -2.27 4.69 3.83
C MET A 304 -2.28 6.18 4.17
N ALA A 305 -2.44 6.50 5.46
CA ALA A 305 -2.22 7.84 5.98
C ALA A 305 -1.52 7.85 7.34
N PHE A 306 -0.52 8.72 7.50
CA PHE A 306 0.26 8.88 8.73
C PHE A 306 0.28 10.33 9.19
N ASN A 307 0.07 10.54 10.49
CA ASN A 307 -0.15 11.86 11.05
C ASN A 307 0.54 12.02 12.42
N ALA A 308 1.19 13.17 12.60
CA ALA A 308 1.85 13.59 13.82
C ALA A 308 3.08 12.72 14.15
N GLU A 309 4.24 13.13 13.62
CA GLU A 309 5.57 12.59 13.96
C GLU A 309 5.69 11.07 13.71
N CYS A 310 4.92 10.53 12.76
CA CYS A 310 4.99 9.12 12.39
C CYS A 310 6.22 8.84 11.51
N THR A 311 6.95 7.76 11.79
CA THR A 311 8.14 7.33 11.03
C THR A 311 8.01 5.86 10.59
N PRO A 312 6.96 5.50 9.82
CA PRO A 312 6.78 4.12 9.38
C PRO A 312 7.92 3.71 8.43
N ALA A 313 8.30 2.44 8.51
CA ALA A 313 9.20 1.79 7.56
C ALA A 313 8.36 0.90 6.65
N ILE A 314 8.39 1.17 5.35
CA ILE A 314 7.62 0.47 4.33
C ILE A 314 8.61 -0.14 3.35
N SER A 315 8.66 -1.47 3.28
CA SER A 315 9.62 -2.17 2.43
C SER A 315 9.03 -3.32 1.65
N LYS A 316 9.58 -3.60 0.46
CA LYS A 316 9.22 -4.76 -0.36
C LYS A 316 7.70 -4.86 -0.63
N SER A 317 7.01 -3.73 -0.66
CA SER A 317 5.55 -3.68 -0.62
C SER A 317 4.98 -3.12 -1.92
N ARG A 318 3.77 -3.58 -2.26
CA ARG A 318 3.02 -3.18 -3.44
C ARG A 318 1.82 -2.32 -3.02
N ILE A 319 1.81 -1.06 -3.40
CA ILE A 319 0.74 -0.09 -3.12
C ILE A 319 0.02 0.16 -4.46
N LEU A 320 -1.13 -0.49 -4.66
CA LEU A 320 -1.72 -0.64 -5.99
C LEU A 320 -3.15 -0.09 -6.06
N ARG A 321 -3.44 0.78 -7.01
CA ARG A 321 -4.81 1.17 -7.38
C ARG A 321 -5.66 1.67 -6.19
N ASN A 322 -5.02 2.32 -5.22
CA ASN A 322 -5.74 2.96 -4.12
C ASN A 322 -6.25 4.34 -4.54
N LYS A 323 -7.37 4.76 -3.96
CA LYS A 323 -8.07 5.97 -4.39
C LYS A 323 -8.29 6.94 -3.23
N ALA A 324 -7.91 8.19 -3.45
CA ALA A 324 -8.24 9.31 -2.57
C ALA A 324 -9.21 10.28 -3.27
N SER A 325 -10.31 10.64 -2.61
CA SER A 325 -11.21 11.69 -3.11
C SER A 325 -10.66 13.11 -2.90
N THR A 326 -9.48 13.25 -2.28
CA THR A 326 -8.77 14.51 -2.10
C THR A 326 -7.28 14.29 -2.34
N ASN A 327 -6.48 13.90 -1.34
CA ASN A 327 -5.02 13.88 -1.47
C ASN A 327 -4.41 12.50 -1.16
N GLY A 328 -3.30 12.16 -1.83
CA GLY A 328 -2.51 10.97 -1.51
C GLY A 328 -3.24 9.68 -1.89
N GLY A 329 -3.28 9.33 -3.17
CA GLY A 329 -3.95 8.09 -3.61
C GLY A 329 -3.38 6.86 -2.91
N GLY A 330 -2.05 6.69 -2.97
CA GLY A 330 -1.32 5.61 -2.29
C GLY A 330 -1.02 5.94 -0.83
N LEU A 331 -0.35 7.07 -0.58
CA LEU A 331 0.14 7.48 0.73
C LEU A 331 -0.14 8.96 1.03
N LEU A 332 -0.57 9.26 2.24
CA LEU A 332 -0.59 10.62 2.77
C LEU A 332 0.25 10.73 4.05
N THR A 333 1.12 11.73 4.13
CA THR A 333 1.85 12.05 5.36
C THR A 333 1.66 13.50 5.80
N TYR A 334 1.49 13.68 7.11
CA TYR A 334 1.12 14.97 7.68
C TYR A 334 1.80 15.23 9.02
N ARG A 335 2.08 16.52 9.32
CA ARG A 335 2.60 17.02 10.60
C ARG A 335 3.89 16.32 11.04
N SER A 336 5.00 16.72 10.45
CA SER A 336 6.35 16.28 10.83
C SER A 336 6.57 14.76 10.75
N SER A 337 5.76 14.07 9.94
CA SER A 337 5.93 12.64 9.69
C SER A 337 7.06 12.40 8.70
N ALA A 338 7.81 11.32 8.88
CA ALA A 338 8.99 10.99 8.08
C ALA A 338 9.02 9.50 7.68
N PRO A 339 8.17 9.07 6.72
CA PRO A 339 8.18 7.69 6.27
C PRO A 339 9.47 7.37 5.48
N VAL A 340 9.94 6.14 5.63
CA VAL A 340 11.00 5.58 4.78
C VAL A 340 10.41 4.45 3.97
N ILE A 341 10.41 4.62 2.66
CA ILE A 341 9.84 3.71 1.67
C ILE A 341 11.00 3.14 0.86
N SER A 342 11.10 1.82 0.77
CA SER A 342 12.18 1.17 0.04
C SER A 342 11.78 -0.11 -0.69
N ASN A 343 12.32 -0.38 -1.87
CA ASN A 343 11.99 -1.59 -2.64
C ASN A 343 10.47 -1.74 -2.84
N CYS A 344 9.76 -0.64 -3.09
CA CYS A 344 8.31 -0.66 -3.17
C CYS A 344 7.84 -0.29 -4.58
N LEU A 345 6.70 -0.86 -4.96
CA LEU A 345 5.95 -0.47 -6.15
C LEU A 345 4.73 0.34 -5.75
N PHE A 346 4.59 1.55 -6.28
CA PHE A 346 3.36 2.34 -6.27
C PHE A 346 2.82 2.37 -7.69
N GLU A 347 1.71 1.68 -7.93
CA GLU A 347 1.14 1.54 -9.27
C GLU A 347 -0.31 1.99 -9.29
N GLY A 348 -0.66 2.87 -10.24
CA GLY A 348 -2.06 3.16 -10.57
C GLY A 348 -2.86 3.78 -9.42
N ASN A 349 -2.21 4.36 -8.41
CA ASN A 349 -2.91 5.04 -7.33
C ASN A 349 -3.41 6.41 -7.81
N ALA A 350 -4.61 6.78 -7.37
CA ALA A 350 -5.32 7.94 -7.90
C ALA A 350 -5.76 8.90 -6.80
N ALA A 351 -5.55 10.20 -7.00
CA ALA A 351 -6.07 11.27 -6.16
C ALA A 351 -6.95 12.23 -7.00
N MET A 352 -8.13 12.59 -6.50
CA MET A 352 -8.98 13.58 -7.19
C MET A 352 -8.45 15.02 -7.08
N LYS A 353 -7.50 15.28 -6.17
CA LYS A 353 -6.85 16.59 -6.05
C LYS A 353 -5.35 16.42 -6.24
N ASP A 354 -4.59 16.02 -5.23
CA ASP A 354 -3.13 16.10 -5.29
C ASP A 354 -2.43 14.81 -4.84
N GLY A 355 -1.25 14.53 -5.42
CA GLY A 355 -0.36 13.44 -4.98
C GLY A 355 -0.93 12.06 -5.26
N GLY A 356 -0.89 11.61 -6.52
CA GLY A 356 -1.46 10.31 -6.92
C GLY A 356 -0.78 9.14 -6.18
N ALA A 357 0.55 9.06 -6.24
CA ALA A 357 1.31 8.07 -5.48
C ALA A 357 1.40 8.47 -4.00
N SER A 358 1.86 9.69 -3.73
CA SER A 358 2.02 10.19 -2.37
C SER A 358 1.84 11.70 -2.25
N TYR A 359 1.25 12.12 -1.13
CA TYR A 359 1.12 13.52 -0.71
C TYR A 359 1.73 13.75 0.67
N SER A 360 2.57 14.77 0.81
CA SER A 360 3.26 15.12 2.06
C SER A 360 3.10 16.60 2.40
N GLU A 361 2.68 16.92 3.63
CA GLU A 361 2.42 18.29 4.03
C GLU A 361 2.78 18.59 5.49
N SER A 362 3.18 19.84 5.76
CA SER A 362 3.49 20.38 7.09
C SER A 362 4.70 19.71 7.74
N GLU A 363 5.89 20.10 7.28
CA GLU A 363 7.20 19.69 7.84
C GLU A 363 7.51 18.20 7.71
N CYS A 364 6.88 17.50 6.77
CA CYS A 364 7.15 16.08 6.55
C CYS A 364 8.47 15.84 5.81
N THR A 365 9.05 14.65 5.92
CA THR A 365 10.19 14.22 5.10
C THR A 365 9.99 12.80 4.60
N SER A 366 9.52 12.64 3.37
CA SER A 366 9.30 11.32 2.78
C SER A 366 10.54 10.89 1.99
N THR A 367 11.04 9.69 2.28
CA THR A 367 12.23 9.13 1.62
C THR A 367 11.84 7.91 0.80
N PHE A 368 12.13 7.93 -0.50
CA PHE A 368 11.93 6.83 -1.45
C PHE A 368 13.29 6.33 -1.92
N ILE A 369 13.55 5.04 -1.74
CA ILE A 369 14.81 4.40 -2.11
C ILE A 369 14.50 3.13 -2.91
N HIS A 370 15.04 2.98 -4.12
CA HIS A 370 14.76 1.79 -4.92
C HIS A 370 13.26 1.51 -5.10
N CYS A 371 12.49 2.55 -5.42
CA CYS A 371 11.04 2.44 -5.59
C CYS A 371 10.65 2.69 -7.04
N ASP A 372 9.59 2.02 -7.48
CA ASP A 372 8.94 2.28 -8.76
C ASP A 372 7.60 2.96 -8.49
N LEU A 373 7.44 4.19 -8.98
CA LEU A 373 6.20 4.95 -8.90
C LEU A 373 5.69 5.14 -10.31
N ILE A 374 4.76 4.29 -10.71
CA ILE A 374 4.36 4.12 -12.11
C ILE A 374 2.85 4.30 -12.25
N GLN A 375 2.43 5.00 -13.30
CA GLN A 375 1.03 5.19 -13.67
C GLN A 375 0.13 5.76 -12.55
N ASN A 376 0.69 6.40 -11.52
CA ASN A 376 -0.11 7.08 -10.51
C ASN A 376 -0.65 8.40 -11.08
N GLU A 377 -1.82 8.84 -10.64
CA GLU A 377 -2.52 9.99 -11.24
C GLU A 377 -3.13 10.91 -10.18
N ALA A 378 -3.03 12.20 -10.43
CA ALA A 378 -3.77 13.23 -9.71
C ALA A 378 -4.45 14.17 -10.71
N LEU A 379 -5.69 14.57 -10.46
CA LEU A 379 -6.38 15.53 -11.34
C LEU A 379 -5.90 16.98 -11.15
N GLY A 380 -5.30 17.28 -9.99
CA GLY A 380 -4.59 18.52 -9.69
C GLY A 380 -3.10 18.33 -9.90
N GLU A 381 -2.31 18.47 -8.83
CA GLU A 381 -0.85 18.48 -8.91
C GLU A 381 -0.20 17.18 -8.42
N GLY A 382 0.97 16.84 -8.97
CA GLY A 382 1.80 15.72 -8.52
C GLY A 382 1.12 14.38 -8.77
N GLY A 383 1.01 13.97 -10.04
CA GLY A 383 0.56 12.63 -10.42
C GLY A 383 1.36 11.53 -9.71
N GLY A 384 2.68 11.71 -9.62
CA GLY A 384 3.53 10.93 -8.74
C GLY A 384 3.50 11.45 -7.30
N LEU A 385 4.36 12.42 -7.01
CA LEU A 385 4.64 12.91 -5.67
C LEU A 385 4.30 14.38 -5.51
N LEU A 386 3.61 14.73 -4.42
CA LEU A 386 3.47 16.12 -3.98
C LEU A 386 4.01 16.31 -2.57
N SER A 387 4.85 17.33 -2.35
CA SER A 387 5.38 17.69 -1.03
C SER A 387 5.44 19.21 -0.79
N ILE A 388 4.59 19.71 0.10
CA ILE A 388 4.43 21.16 0.31
C ILE A 388 4.46 21.56 1.78
N ARG A 389 4.47 22.87 2.03
CA ARG A 389 4.45 23.50 3.35
C ARG A 389 5.61 23.02 4.19
N THR A 390 6.80 23.40 3.75
CA THR A 390 8.09 23.10 4.40
C THR A 390 8.37 21.60 4.53
N SER A 391 7.73 20.78 3.70
CA SER A 391 8.01 19.34 3.60
C SER A 391 9.12 19.08 2.58
N ASN A 392 9.83 17.96 2.75
CA ASN A 392 10.95 17.58 1.91
C ASN A 392 10.72 16.21 1.28
N LEU A 393 11.20 16.04 0.05
CA LEU A 393 11.32 14.74 -0.61
C LEU A 393 12.79 14.36 -0.78
N VAL A 394 13.08 13.08 -0.50
CA VAL A 394 14.38 12.47 -0.80
C VAL A 394 14.12 11.24 -1.66
N ILE A 395 14.63 11.25 -2.89
CA ILE A 395 14.40 10.19 -3.88
C ILE A 395 15.75 9.66 -4.34
N LYS A 396 15.97 8.36 -4.20
CA LYS A 396 17.24 7.70 -4.55
C LYS A 396 17.00 6.40 -5.28
N ASN A 397 17.80 6.12 -6.31
CA ASN A 397 17.76 4.85 -7.05
C ASN A 397 16.36 4.43 -7.48
N SER A 398 15.45 5.37 -7.73
CA SER A 398 14.03 5.10 -7.95
C SER A 398 13.64 5.38 -9.39
N ILE A 399 12.54 4.79 -9.85
CA ILE A 399 11.96 5.05 -11.16
C ILE A 399 10.59 5.72 -10.98
N LEU A 400 10.40 6.88 -11.61
CA LEU A 400 9.18 7.68 -11.55
C LEU A 400 8.65 7.90 -12.96
N TRP A 401 7.48 7.33 -13.25
CA TRP A 401 6.85 7.30 -14.57
C TRP A 401 5.30 7.30 -14.46
N ASN A 402 4.75 8.43 -14.04
CA ASN A 402 3.37 8.63 -13.62
C ASN A 402 2.52 9.36 -14.68
N ARG A 403 1.22 9.51 -14.39
CA ARG A 403 0.30 10.30 -15.19
C ARG A 403 0.24 11.72 -14.61
N GLY A 404 0.79 12.69 -15.34
CA GLY A 404 0.92 14.07 -14.88
C GLY A 404 2.30 14.35 -14.29
N ASP A 405 2.42 15.37 -13.42
CA ASP A 405 3.71 15.75 -12.85
C ASP A 405 4.30 14.64 -11.97
N GLU A 406 5.57 14.28 -12.22
CA GLU A 406 6.27 13.29 -11.39
C GLU A 406 6.46 13.77 -9.95
N ILE A 407 6.89 15.03 -9.81
CA ILE A 407 7.23 15.63 -8.52
C ILE A 407 6.82 17.09 -8.52
N VAL A 408 5.97 17.46 -7.57
CA VAL A 408 5.67 18.85 -7.20
C VAL A 408 6.13 19.07 -5.76
N SER A 409 7.15 19.91 -5.55
CA SER A 409 7.72 20.06 -4.20
C SER A 409 8.33 21.44 -3.93
N ASP A 410 8.17 21.92 -2.69
CA ASP A 410 8.90 23.08 -2.15
C ASP A 410 10.40 22.79 -2.01
N SER A 411 10.75 21.53 -1.72
CA SER A 411 12.12 21.09 -1.44
C SER A 411 12.28 19.60 -1.77
N VAL A 412 13.18 19.30 -2.71
CA VAL A 412 13.43 17.92 -3.16
C VAL A 412 14.91 17.68 -3.42
N SER A 413 15.36 16.48 -3.09
CA SER A 413 16.66 15.94 -3.49
C SER A 413 16.45 14.63 -4.24
N VAL A 414 16.88 14.59 -5.51
CA VAL A 414 16.83 13.41 -6.38
C VAL A 414 18.26 13.00 -6.72
N SER A 415 18.61 11.72 -6.63
CA SER A 415 19.92 11.20 -7.04
C SER A 415 19.85 9.76 -7.52
N GLY A 416 20.67 9.38 -8.50
CA GLY A 416 20.75 8.03 -9.04
C GLY A 416 19.41 7.48 -9.53
N SER A 417 18.46 8.34 -9.94
CA SER A 417 17.08 7.95 -10.21
C SER A 417 16.69 8.19 -11.67
N CYS A 418 15.77 7.39 -12.20
CA CYS A 418 15.16 7.60 -13.51
C CYS A 418 13.83 8.32 -13.31
N VAL A 419 13.71 9.57 -13.76
CA VAL A 419 12.51 10.38 -13.55
C VAL A 419 12.09 11.04 -14.86
N GLN A 420 10.84 10.80 -15.26
CA GLN A 420 10.26 11.42 -16.45
C GLN A 420 10.35 12.95 -16.37
N GLY A 421 10.63 13.59 -17.52
CA GLY A 421 10.79 15.05 -17.63
C GLY A 421 12.14 15.59 -17.17
N GLY A 422 13.00 14.74 -16.59
CA GLY A 422 14.37 15.08 -16.23
C GLY A 422 14.51 15.91 -14.95
N TRP A 423 15.35 15.43 -14.03
CA TRP A 423 15.53 16.04 -12.71
C TRP A 423 17.01 16.21 -12.36
N PRO A 424 17.40 17.38 -11.82
CA PRO A 424 18.79 17.63 -11.44
C PRO A 424 19.22 16.70 -10.30
N GLY A 425 20.47 16.25 -10.36
CA GLY A 425 21.08 15.41 -9.34
C GLY A 425 22.07 14.42 -9.92
N ASP A 426 23.02 13.98 -9.10
CA ASP A 426 24.08 13.08 -9.53
C ASP A 426 23.49 11.73 -9.93
N GLY A 427 23.81 11.27 -11.15
CA GLY A 427 23.39 9.96 -11.66
C GLY A 427 21.92 9.85 -12.06
N ASN A 428 21.17 10.95 -12.13
CA ASN A 428 19.79 10.91 -12.63
C ASN A 428 19.75 10.76 -14.16
N VAL A 429 18.70 10.10 -14.65
CA VAL A 429 18.41 9.92 -16.08
C VAL A 429 16.93 10.20 -16.37
N SER A 430 16.58 10.58 -17.61
CA SER A 430 15.19 10.84 -18.04
C SER A 430 14.74 9.99 -19.23
N VAL A 431 15.49 8.94 -19.54
CA VAL A 431 15.15 8.03 -20.64
C VAL A 431 14.14 7.00 -20.16
N TYR A 432 13.20 6.63 -21.03
CA TYR A 432 12.23 5.59 -20.73
C TYR A 432 12.91 4.32 -20.17
N PRO A 433 12.46 3.80 -19.01
CA PRO A 433 13.08 2.64 -18.36
C PRO A 433 13.07 1.34 -19.17
N LYS A 434 12.32 1.24 -20.28
CA LYS A 434 12.13 0.00 -21.05
C LYS A 434 11.56 -1.13 -20.19
N PHE A 435 10.35 -0.93 -19.67
CA PHE A 435 9.62 -1.96 -18.92
C PHE A 435 9.19 -3.13 -19.81
N ALA A 436 9.02 -4.30 -19.20
CA ALA A 436 8.67 -5.54 -19.89
C ALA A 436 7.25 -5.52 -20.48
N ASP A 437 6.25 -5.23 -19.66
CA ASP A 437 4.84 -5.10 -20.04
C ASP A 437 4.11 -4.16 -19.05
N PRO A 438 4.25 -2.84 -19.20
CA PRO A 438 3.70 -1.87 -18.26
C PRO A 438 2.16 -1.84 -18.21
N GLU A 439 1.48 -2.24 -19.28
CA GLU A 439 0.01 -2.34 -19.31
C GLU A 439 -0.48 -3.63 -18.62
N GLY A 440 0.31 -4.70 -18.66
CA GLY A 440 0.11 -5.92 -17.88
C GLY A 440 0.56 -5.84 -16.42
N GLY A 441 1.21 -4.74 -16.01
CA GLY A 441 1.73 -4.53 -14.65
C GLY A 441 3.09 -5.18 -14.39
N ASP A 442 3.82 -5.55 -15.45
CA ASP A 442 5.19 -6.07 -15.39
C ASP A 442 6.20 -4.93 -15.63
N PHE A 443 6.77 -4.45 -14.54
CA PHE A 443 7.74 -3.35 -14.51
C PHE A 443 9.19 -3.84 -14.39
N HIS A 444 9.47 -5.12 -14.67
CA HIS A 444 10.84 -5.57 -14.84
C HIS A 444 11.51 -4.83 -16.01
N LEU A 445 12.80 -4.54 -15.86
CA LEU A 445 13.58 -3.88 -16.90
C LEU A 445 13.93 -4.87 -18.02
N GLN A 446 13.75 -4.44 -19.27
CA GLN A 446 14.23 -5.17 -20.43
C GLN A 446 15.73 -4.92 -20.66
N ASN A 447 16.40 -5.87 -21.33
CA ASN A 447 17.81 -5.73 -21.69
C ASN A 447 18.03 -4.46 -22.54
N GLY A 448 19.09 -3.71 -22.25
CA GLY A 448 19.33 -2.41 -22.86
C GLY A 448 18.54 -1.27 -22.23
N SER A 449 17.93 -1.45 -21.06
CA SER A 449 17.44 -0.34 -20.24
C SER A 449 18.61 0.45 -19.65
N VAL A 450 18.54 1.79 -19.67
CA VAL A 450 19.54 2.64 -19.01
C VAL A 450 19.51 2.54 -17.48
N CYS A 451 18.44 1.98 -16.91
CA CYS A 451 18.29 1.82 -15.46
C CYS A 451 19.09 0.63 -14.91
N ILE A 452 19.54 -0.27 -15.79
CA ILE A 452 20.33 -1.45 -15.42
C ILE A 452 21.74 -1.03 -15.02
N ASP A 453 22.29 -1.65 -13.97
CA ASP A 453 23.65 -1.44 -13.46
C ASP A 453 23.98 0.01 -13.07
N SER A 454 22.97 0.87 -12.93
CA SER A 454 23.12 2.32 -12.90
C SER A 454 22.73 2.96 -11.55
N ALA A 455 22.19 2.18 -10.61
CA ALA A 455 21.93 2.68 -9.27
C ALA A 455 23.23 2.86 -8.47
N THR A 456 23.21 3.85 -7.57
CA THR A 456 24.29 4.01 -6.60
C THR A 456 24.17 2.93 -5.53
N VAL A 457 25.25 2.26 -5.16
CA VAL A 457 25.19 1.26 -4.07
C VAL A 457 24.89 1.93 -2.72
N ILE A 458 23.78 1.55 -2.08
CA ILE A 458 23.38 2.05 -0.75
C ILE A 458 23.41 0.88 0.25
N PRO A 459 24.31 0.88 1.25
CA PRO A 459 24.37 -0.19 2.25
C PRO A 459 23.07 -0.32 3.05
N GLY A 460 22.66 -1.58 3.33
CA GLY A 460 21.45 -1.87 4.10
C GLY A 460 20.21 -2.17 3.25
N TYR A 461 20.34 -2.17 1.92
CA TYR A 461 19.31 -2.62 0.98
C TYR A 461 19.92 -3.77 0.15
N GLU A 462 19.89 -4.98 0.70
CA GLU A 462 20.62 -6.13 0.13
C GLU A 462 19.79 -6.93 -0.89
N GLU A 463 18.46 -6.79 -0.82
CA GLU A 463 17.50 -7.50 -1.66
C GLU A 463 16.50 -6.53 -2.28
N ASP A 464 15.96 -6.89 -3.44
CA ASP A 464 14.92 -6.18 -4.17
C ASP A 464 13.52 -6.53 -3.66
N ILE A 465 12.47 -6.12 -4.40
CA ILE A 465 11.08 -6.40 -4.02
C ILE A 465 10.72 -7.89 -4.08
N GLU A 466 11.40 -8.70 -4.89
CA GLU A 466 11.15 -10.13 -5.07
C GLU A 466 12.11 -11.01 -4.26
N GLY A 467 13.06 -10.38 -3.55
CA GLY A 467 14.05 -11.07 -2.73
C GLY A 467 15.33 -11.44 -3.48
N PHE A 468 15.53 -10.95 -4.70
CA PHE A 468 16.80 -11.09 -5.43
C PHE A 468 17.84 -10.13 -4.87
N SER A 469 19.12 -10.54 -4.89
CA SER A 469 20.19 -9.69 -4.37
C SER A 469 20.36 -8.43 -5.21
N ARG A 470 20.47 -7.27 -4.55
CA ARG A 470 20.68 -5.96 -5.19
C ARG A 470 22.00 -5.85 -5.94
N LEU A 471 23.02 -6.61 -5.55
CA LEU A 471 24.33 -6.51 -6.16
C LEU A 471 24.57 -7.72 -7.04
N ASN A 472 24.74 -7.48 -8.33
CA ASN A 472 25.22 -8.50 -9.25
C ASN A 472 26.71 -8.83 -9.01
N GLU A 473 27.26 -9.77 -9.79
CA GLU A 473 28.66 -10.20 -9.66
C GLU A 473 29.70 -9.06 -9.78
N LYS A 474 29.32 -7.92 -10.38
CA LYS A 474 30.19 -6.74 -10.54
C LYS A 474 30.00 -5.70 -9.43
N GLY A 475 29.15 -5.98 -8.44
CA GLY A 475 28.83 -5.07 -7.34
C GLY A 475 28.01 -3.86 -7.79
N ARG A 476 27.17 -4.03 -8.81
CA ARG A 476 26.26 -3.00 -9.34
C ARG A 476 24.81 -3.41 -9.12
N ALA A 477 23.95 -2.41 -9.03
CA ALA A 477 22.51 -2.55 -8.79
C ALA A 477 21.72 -1.78 -9.86
N ASP A 478 20.49 -2.19 -10.05
CA ASP A 478 19.55 -1.51 -10.93
C ASP A 478 18.81 -0.37 -10.20
N MET A 479 18.42 0.66 -10.95
CA MET A 479 17.45 1.62 -10.45
C MET A 479 16.07 0.94 -10.37
N GLY A 480 15.28 1.32 -9.37
CA GLY A 480 13.91 0.85 -9.22
C GLY A 480 13.74 -0.30 -8.21
N ALA A 481 12.53 -0.87 -8.19
CA ALA A 481 12.13 -1.87 -7.21
C ALA A 481 12.63 -3.28 -7.52
N TYR A 482 12.93 -3.58 -8.78
CA TYR A 482 13.34 -4.89 -9.29
C TYR A 482 14.80 -4.89 -9.75
N GLU A 483 15.48 -6.01 -9.60
CA GLU A 483 16.75 -6.27 -10.29
C GLU A 483 16.53 -7.05 -11.59
N SER A 484 17.32 -6.73 -12.61
CA SER A 484 17.30 -7.45 -13.88
C SER A 484 18.06 -8.78 -13.81
N PRO A 485 17.71 -9.76 -14.66
CA PRO A 485 18.41 -11.04 -14.73
C PRO A 485 19.88 -10.89 -15.13
N ASP A 486 20.71 -11.84 -14.67
CA ASP A 486 22.12 -11.93 -15.09
C ASP A 486 22.28 -11.93 -16.62
N GLY A 487 23.23 -11.12 -17.09
CA GLY A 487 23.54 -10.98 -18.51
C GLY A 487 22.75 -9.87 -19.22
N PHE A 488 21.75 -9.28 -18.56
CA PHE A 488 21.21 -8.00 -19.02
C PHE A 488 22.26 -6.91 -18.80
N SER A 489 22.25 -5.89 -19.65
CA SER A 489 23.22 -4.81 -19.61
C SER A 489 22.58 -3.48 -19.99
N PRO A 490 23.07 -2.35 -19.43
CA PRO A 490 22.58 -1.06 -19.86
C PRO A 490 22.91 -0.80 -21.32
N GLU A 491 22.10 0.05 -21.95
CA GLU A 491 22.41 0.48 -23.31
C GLU A 491 23.76 1.20 -23.34
N VAL A 492 24.73 0.63 -24.05
CA VAL A 492 26.02 1.27 -24.25
C VAL A 492 25.85 2.31 -25.35
N ASN A 493 25.74 3.58 -24.96
CA ASN A 493 25.64 4.76 -25.83
C ASN A 493 26.12 4.54 -27.28
N SER A 494 25.16 4.29 -28.16
CA SER A 494 25.25 4.64 -29.59
C SER A 494 23.90 5.13 -30.15
N PHE A 495 22.98 5.56 -29.27
CA PHE A 495 21.70 6.14 -29.72
C PHE A 495 21.79 7.65 -29.73
N ASN A 496 22.08 8.18 -30.92
CA ASN A 496 21.62 9.49 -31.30
C ASN A 496 20.49 9.27 -32.32
N PRO A 497 19.21 9.18 -31.90
CA PRO A 497 18.14 8.98 -32.86
C PRO A 497 18.10 10.22 -33.76
N ALA A 498 18.25 10.04 -35.06
CA ALA A 498 18.07 11.13 -36.02
C ALA A 498 16.64 11.72 -35.94
N ARG A 499 15.69 10.97 -35.35
CA ARG A 499 14.27 11.27 -35.32
C ARG A 499 13.55 10.72 -34.08
N PHE A 500 12.59 11.48 -33.56
CA PHE A 500 11.55 10.98 -32.64
C PHE A 500 10.15 10.97 -33.27
N TYR A 501 9.25 10.15 -32.73
CA TYR A 501 7.84 10.02 -33.10
C TYR A 501 6.94 10.43 -31.93
N VAL A 502 5.84 11.12 -32.23
CA VAL A 502 4.89 11.65 -31.25
C VAL A 502 3.46 11.36 -31.69
N SER A 503 2.61 10.86 -30.79
CA SER A 503 1.19 10.61 -31.06
C SER A 503 0.31 10.98 -29.87
N ALA A 504 -0.78 11.75 -30.11
CA ALA A 504 -1.71 12.15 -29.04
C ALA A 504 -2.40 10.93 -28.39
N ASP A 505 -2.56 9.86 -29.17
CA ASP A 505 -3.13 8.58 -28.77
C ASP A 505 -2.08 7.58 -28.26
N ALA A 506 -0.80 7.97 -28.19
CA ALA A 506 0.23 7.11 -27.62
C ALA A 506 -0.04 6.80 -26.15
N ASP A 507 0.32 5.58 -25.74
CA ASP A 507 0.37 5.21 -24.34
C ASP A 507 1.39 6.08 -23.58
N LEU A 508 1.14 6.30 -22.30
CA LEU A 508 2.07 7.07 -21.47
C LEU A 508 3.36 6.28 -21.29
N GLY A 509 4.48 6.87 -21.72
CA GLY A 509 5.80 6.28 -21.58
C GLY A 509 6.40 5.61 -22.81
N GLY A 510 5.95 5.93 -24.02
CA GLY A 510 6.73 5.63 -25.21
C GLY A 510 8.16 6.22 -25.14
N ASP A 511 9.12 5.56 -25.79
CA ASP A 511 10.52 6.03 -25.92
C ASP A 511 10.74 6.97 -27.11
N GLY A 512 9.70 7.21 -27.90
CA GLY A 512 9.71 8.05 -29.09
C GLY A 512 10.44 7.46 -30.29
N LEU A 513 10.92 6.22 -30.26
CA LEU A 513 11.79 5.66 -31.30
C LEU A 513 11.04 5.02 -32.49
N ALA A 514 9.75 4.75 -32.34
CA ALA A 514 8.85 4.27 -33.39
C ALA A 514 7.44 4.83 -33.18
N TRP A 515 6.53 4.65 -34.15
CA TRP A 515 5.13 5.06 -33.98
C TRP A 515 4.43 4.29 -32.86
N GLU A 516 4.77 3.00 -32.72
CA GLU A 516 4.23 2.10 -31.69
C GLU A 516 4.72 2.48 -30.28
N THR A 517 5.86 3.14 -30.18
CA THR A 517 6.45 3.61 -28.92
C THR A 517 6.55 5.13 -28.88
N ALA A 518 5.69 5.84 -29.62
CA ALA A 518 5.76 7.28 -29.75
C ALA A 518 5.62 8.01 -28.41
N TYR A 519 6.26 9.17 -28.26
CA TYR A 519 5.96 10.06 -27.14
C TYR A 519 4.52 10.55 -27.24
N ARG A 520 3.88 10.81 -26.09
CA ARG A 520 2.53 11.41 -26.10
C ARG A 520 2.56 12.93 -26.25
N SER A 521 3.66 13.56 -25.83
CA SER A 521 3.88 15.01 -25.85
C SER A 521 4.96 15.39 -26.86
N VAL A 522 4.71 16.47 -27.61
CA VAL A 522 5.70 17.08 -28.50
C VAL A 522 6.77 17.79 -27.68
N ASP A 523 6.42 18.43 -26.57
CA ASP A 523 7.39 19.11 -25.69
C ASP A 523 8.37 18.12 -25.05
N GLN A 524 7.89 16.93 -24.66
CA GLN A 524 8.76 15.83 -24.22
C GLN A 524 9.77 15.45 -25.30
N ALA A 525 9.32 15.28 -26.55
CA ALA A 525 10.22 14.95 -27.65
C ALA A 525 11.25 16.06 -27.91
N ILE A 526 10.88 17.34 -27.73
CA ILE A 526 11.79 18.49 -27.86
C ILE A 526 12.87 18.44 -26.78
N LEU A 527 12.50 18.18 -25.52
CA LEU A 527 13.42 18.08 -24.38
C LEU A 527 14.50 17.02 -24.64
N GLU A 528 14.07 15.84 -25.08
CA GLU A 528 14.95 14.68 -25.33
C GLU A 528 15.82 14.87 -26.59
N SER A 529 15.40 15.73 -27.52
CA SER A 529 16.15 16.01 -28.75
C SER A 529 17.45 16.80 -28.54
N SER A 530 17.69 17.31 -27.33
CA SER A 530 18.96 17.96 -26.95
C SER A 530 20.19 17.03 -27.04
N SER A 531 19.99 15.73 -27.25
CA SER A 531 20.99 14.67 -27.35
C SER A 531 21.56 14.40 -28.77
N GLY A 532 21.18 15.20 -29.78
CA GLY A 532 21.71 15.12 -31.15
C GLY A 532 20.67 14.79 -32.22
N THR A 533 19.40 14.69 -31.84
CA THR A 533 18.24 14.53 -32.72
C THR A 533 17.94 15.82 -33.47
N HIS A 534 17.52 15.70 -34.73
CA HIS A 534 17.23 16.86 -35.58
C HIS A 534 15.80 16.87 -36.15
N GLU A 535 15.04 15.77 -36.00
CA GLU A 535 13.68 15.64 -36.53
C GLU A 535 12.69 15.06 -35.49
N ILE A 536 11.49 15.61 -35.42
CA ILE A 536 10.38 15.12 -34.59
C ILE A 536 9.16 14.97 -35.50
N TRP A 537 8.54 13.80 -35.51
CA TRP A 537 7.41 13.45 -36.35
C TRP A 537 6.16 13.32 -35.51
N VAL A 538 5.14 14.12 -35.82
CA VAL A 538 3.96 14.26 -34.99
C VAL A 538 2.72 13.80 -35.75
N SER A 539 2.03 12.80 -35.22
CA SER A 539 0.79 12.28 -35.79
C SER A 539 -0.36 13.30 -35.67
N SER A 540 -1.48 12.99 -36.32
CA SER A 540 -2.68 13.78 -36.23
C SER A 540 -3.28 13.66 -34.84
N GLY A 541 -3.70 14.79 -34.29
CA GLY A 541 -4.21 14.87 -32.94
C GLY A 541 -4.17 16.29 -32.41
N THR A 542 -4.79 16.49 -31.26
CA THR A 542 -4.68 17.74 -30.50
C THR A 542 -3.75 17.52 -29.33
N TYR A 543 -2.76 18.39 -29.21
CA TYR A 543 -1.74 18.38 -28.17
C TYR A 543 -1.88 19.66 -27.34
N GLU A 544 -2.22 19.51 -26.06
CA GLU A 544 -2.45 20.63 -25.15
C GLU A 544 -1.15 21.07 -24.46
N GLU A 545 -0.26 21.75 -25.21
CA GLU A 545 1.07 22.13 -24.74
C GLU A 545 1.62 23.37 -25.45
N SER A 546 2.64 24.01 -24.88
CA SER A 546 3.35 25.16 -25.47
C SER A 546 4.76 24.74 -25.86
N LEU A 547 5.14 24.91 -27.13
CA LEU A 547 6.43 24.42 -27.62
C LEU A 547 7.57 25.44 -27.41
N SER A 548 8.70 25.03 -26.86
CA SER A 548 9.91 25.87 -26.77
C SER A 548 11.13 25.19 -27.39
N LEU A 549 11.51 25.60 -28.60
CA LEU A 549 12.61 24.96 -29.33
C LEU A 549 13.96 25.61 -28.98
N GLU A 550 14.98 24.76 -28.78
CA GLU A 550 16.28 25.17 -28.23
C GLU A 550 17.35 25.50 -29.30
N SER A 551 17.36 24.84 -30.47
CA SER A 551 17.96 25.27 -31.76
C SER A 551 18.09 24.11 -32.78
N ASN A 552 17.92 24.41 -34.09
CA ASN A 552 18.07 23.49 -35.22
C ASN A 552 17.16 22.24 -35.20
N LEU A 553 15.97 22.35 -34.61
CA LEU A 553 15.00 21.25 -34.58
C LEU A 553 13.98 21.36 -35.71
N LYS A 554 13.71 20.24 -36.39
CA LYS A 554 12.61 20.14 -37.37
C LYS A 554 11.46 19.34 -36.78
N ILE A 555 10.33 20.00 -36.54
CA ILE A 555 9.11 19.35 -36.10
C ILE A 555 8.15 19.30 -37.29
N LEU A 556 7.75 18.09 -37.66
CA LEU A 556 6.95 17.80 -38.83
C LEU A 556 5.59 17.24 -38.37
N GLY A 557 4.52 17.98 -38.65
CA GLY A 557 3.13 17.56 -38.38
C GLY A 557 2.47 17.02 -39.65
N GLY A 558 1.32 16.38 -39.52
CA GLY A 558 0.55 15.87 -40.65
C GLY A 558 0.69 14.37 -40.91
N PHE A 559 1.23 13.61 -39.97
CA PHE A 559 1.33 12.15 -40.05
C PHE A 559 0.04 11.48 -39.55
N SER A 560 -0.25 10.28 -40.04
CA SER A 560 -1.32 9.40 -39.56
C SER A 560 -0.85 8.38 -38.54
N GLY A 561 0.48 8.26 -38.33
CA GLY A 561 1.08 7.37 -37.33
C GLY A 561 1.52 6.02 -37.90
N ALA A 562 1.76 5.93 -39.21
CA ALA A 562 2.21 4.70 -39.86
C ALA A 562 3.24 4.94 -40.98
N GLU A 563 3.57 6.21 -41.26
CA GLU A 563 4.43 6.61 -42.36
C GLU A 563 5.90 6.34 -42.09
N ASN A 564 6.65 6.10 -43.17
CA ASN A 564 8.11 5.90 -43.14
C ASN A 564 8.89 7.07 -43.75
N SER A 565 8.21 8.05 -44.37
CA SER A 565 8.82 9.22 -45.01
C SER A 565 7.98 10.50 -44.83
N PRO A 566 8.58 11.72 -44.76
CA PRO A 566 7.83 12.98 -44.67
C PRO A 566 6.94 13.25 -45.88
N GLU A 567 7.22 12.62 -47.02
CA GLU A 567 6.47 12.76 -48.27
C GLU A 567 5.11 12.04 -48.24
N GLU A 568 4.93 11.08 -47.33
CA GLU A 568 3.68 10.32 -47.15
C GLU A 568 2.61 11.09 -46.34
N ARG A 569 3.00 12.20 -45.70
CA ARG A 569 2.11 13.00 -44.85
C ARG A 569 0.91 13.55 -45.62
N SER A 570 -0.24 13.53 -44.96
CA SER A 570 -1.50 14.08 -45.48
C SER A 570 -2.11 15.11 -44.50
N PRO A 571 -1.48 16.29 -44.33
CA PRO A 571 -1.82 17.22 -43.26
C PRO A 571 -3.24 17.81 -43.32
N GLU A 572 -3.86 17.85 -44.50
CA GLU A 572 -5.25 18.30 -44.61
C GLU A 572 -6.25 17.25 -44.10
N SER A 573 -5.93 15.96 -44.22
CA SER A 573 -6.76 14.87 -43.69
C SER A 573 -6.34 14.40 -42.30
N SER A 574 -5.11 14.73 -41.89
CA SER A 574 -4.46 14.27 -40.65
C SER A 574 -3.80 15.46 -39.93
N PRO A 575 -4.56 16.46 -39.45
CA PRO A 575 -3.98 17.66 -38.86
C PRO A 575 -3.34 17.39 -37.50
N SER A 576 -2.14 17.92 -37.29
CA SER A 576 -1.49 18.02 -35.97
C SER A 576 -1.77 19.41 -35.39
N VAL A 577 -2.42 19.47 -34.23
CA VAL A 577 -2.91 20.70 -33.61
C VAL A 577 -2.23 20.93 -32.27
N ILE A 578 -1.56 22.06 -32.10
CA ILE A 578 -1.09 22.55 -30.79
C ILE A 578 -2.13 23.52 -30.24
N ASP A 579 -2.72 23.20 -29.10
CA ASP A 579 -3.77 23.99 -28.46
C ASP A 579 -3.36 24.45 -27.07
N VAL A 580 -3.17 25.76 -26.89
CA VAL A 580 -2.79 26.35 -25.59
C VAL A 580 -3.98 26.98 -24.85
N SER A 581 -5.21 26.73 -25.29
CA SER A 581 -6.42 27.34 -24.69
C SER A 581 -6.69 26.90 -23.25
N GLY A 582 -6.23 25.71 -22.86
CA GLY A 582 -6.30 25.18 -21.49
C GLY A 582 -5.18 25.63 -20.56
N LEU A 583 -4.14 26.30 -21.07
CA LEU A 583 -2.95 26.68 -20.31
C LEU A 583 -3.09 28.05 -19.62
N GLU A 584 -2.36 28.27 -18.52
CA GLU A 584 -2.32 29.57 -17.84
C GLU A 584 -1.75 30.68 -18.75
N ARG A 585 -2.39 31.85 -18.70
CA ARG A 585 -2.03 33.00 -19.55
C ARG A 585 -1.00 33.91 -18.89
N PRO A 586 -0.08 34.55 -19.64
CA PRO A 586 0.02 34.55 -21.11
C PRO A 586 0.74 33.32 -21.68
N CYS A 587 0.15 32.67 -22.68
CA CYS A 587 0.68 31.45 -23.31
C CYS A 587 0.85 31.65 -24.84
N ARG A 588 1.90 31.03 -25.40
CA ARG A 588 2.20 31.03 -26.85
C ARG A 588 2.11 29.61 -27.37
N GLY A 589 1.69 29.43 -28.62
CA GLY A 589 1.71 28.11 -29.26
C GLY A 589 3.13 27.55 -29.45
N ALA A 590 4.09 28.39 -29.88
CA ALA A 590 5.48 27.99 -30.02
C ALA A 590 6.48 29.15 -29.92
N ILE A 591 7.69 28.85 -29.45
CA ILE A 591 8.86 29.74 -29.48
C ILE A 591 9.95 29.08 -30.35
N LEU A 592 10.34 29.78 -31.41
CA LEU A 592 11.32 29.31 -32.40
C LEU A 592 12.62 30.12 -32.33
N ARG A 593 13.76 29.46 -32.54
CA ARG A 593 15.10 30.05 -32.64
C ARG A 593 15.67 29.85 -34.04
N SER A 594 16.83 30.45 -34.27
CA SER A 594 17.50 30.38 -35.58
C SER A 594 17.81 28.93 -35.96
N GLY A 595 17.27 28.48 -37.09
CA GLY A 595 17.48 27.15 -37.64
C GLY A 595 16.36 26.15 -37.36
N ASP A 596 15.37 26.51 -36.54
CA ASP A 596 14.21 25.66 -36.29
C ASP A 596 13.24 25.65 -37.47
N LEU A 597 12.56 24.52 -37.67
CA LEU A 597 11.48 24.34 -38.63
C LEU A 597 10.28 23.72 -37.93
N VAL A 598 9.14 24.37 -38.05
CA VAL A 598 7.83 23.76 -37.74
C VAL A 598 7.06 23.70 -39.05
N ASP A 599 6.70 22.50 -39.47
CA ASP A 599 6.09 22.26 -40.78
C ASP A 599 4.73 21.57 -40.61
N ARG A 600 3.69 22.23 -41.12
CA ARG A 600 2.31 21.72 -41.25
C ARG A 600 1.61 21.39 -39.91
N PHE A 601 1.63 22.36 -39.01
CA PHE A 601 0.84 22.37 -37.77
C PHE A 601 -0.27 23.42 -37.81
N HIS A 602 -1.32 23.18 -37.03
CA HIS A 602 -2.28 24.20 -36.63
C HIS A 602 -1.99 24.64 -35.19
N PHE A 603 -1.88 25.94 -34.95
CA PHE A 603 -1.73 26.51 -33.61
C PHE A 603 -3.01 27.25 -33.22
N THR A 604 -3.50 27.02 -32.00
CA THR A 604 -4.76 27.58 -31.50
C THR A 604 -4.65 27.96 -30.02
N GLY A 605 -5.49 28.89 -29.57
CA GLY A 605 -5.64 29.24 -28.15
C GLY A 605 -4.65 30.27 -27.58
N GLY A 606 -3.60 30.66 -28.32
CA GLY A 606 -2.56 31.56 -27.84
C GLY A 606 -3.02 32.99 -27.57
N GLU A 607 -2.55 33.57 -26.46
CA GLU A 607 -2.86 34.95 -26.06
C GLU A 607 -1.67 35.61 -25.34
N THR A 608 -0.91 36.43 -26.07
CA THR A 608 0.16 37.27 -25.48
C THR A 608 0.28 38.63 -26.15
N ASP A 609 0.93 39.58 -25.46
CA ASP A 609 1.25 40.91 -25.99
C ASP A 609 2.20 40.90 -27.21
N ARG A 610 2.78 39.74 -27.57
CA ARG A 610 3.81 39.60 -28.61
C ARG A 610 3.56 38.46 -29.59
N GLY A 611 2.35 37.90 -29.64
CA GLY A 611 1.97 36.79 -30.54
C GLY A 611 0.89 35.88 -29.96
N GLY A 612 0.49 34.88 -30.74
CA GLY A 612 -0.41 33.78 -30.36
C GLY A 612 0.26 32.46 -30.71
#